data_AF-A0A3N5SPG0-F1
#
_entry.id   AF-A0A3N5SPG0-F1
#
_cell.length_a   1.000
_cell.length_b   1.000
_cell.length_c   1.000
_cell.angle_alpha   90.00
_cell.angle_beta   90.00
_cell.angle_gamma   90.00
#
_symmetry.space_group_name_H-M   'P 1'
#
loop_
_entity.id
_entity.type
_entity.pdbx_description
1 polymer ?
#
loop_
_entity_poly.entity_id
_entity_poly.type
_entity_poly.pdbx_seq_one_letter_code
_entity_poly.pdbx_strand_id
1 'polypeptide(L)'
;MNRREFLFKGILWGGLGALLGVLSWVFLNLWGGASRFSSARWVLVAPLNRFTSDSIVPFPEYKIAIMRTGQRIGAISIECTHLGCLLSVVDRGFFCPCHGSDFGSLGQVYSGPATVSLPWHDIMDRE
;
A
#
# COMPACT_ATOMS: atom_id res chain seq x y z
N MET A 1 -14.71 -45.70 -32.70
CA MET A 1 -15.20 -44.54 -31.92
C MET A 1 -16.42 -43.98 -32.63
N ASN A 2 -17.58 -43.94 -31.97
CA ASN A 2 -18.83 -43.54 -32.61
C ASN A 2 -18.99 -42.00 -32.66
N ARG A 3 -19.58 -41.46 -33.74
CA ARG A 3 -19.78 -40.00 -33.91
C ARG A 3 -20.52 -39.37 -32.71
N ARG A 4 -21.51 -40.06 -32.18
CA ARG A 4 -22.26 -39.63 -30.99
C ARG A 4 -21.35 -39.54 -29.76
N GLU A 5 -20.53 -40.56 -29.55
CA GLU A 5 -19.61 -40.64 -28.41
C GLU A 5 -18.54 -39.54 -28.47
N PHE A 6 -18.02 -39.24 -29.67
CA PHE A 6 -17.09 -38.13 -29.89
C PHE A 6 -17.74 -36.77 -29.56
N LEU A 7 -18.97 -36.53 -30.03
CA LEU A 7 -19.71 -35.29 -29.73
C LEU A 7 -20.03 -35.17 -28.23
N PHE A 8 -20.48 -36.24 -27.59
CA PHE A 8 -20.77 -36.24 -26.15
C PHE A 8 -19.52 -35.96 -25.31
N LYS A 9 -18.39 -36.61 -25.61
CA LYS A 9 -17.13 -36.37 -24.91
C LYS A 9 -16.63 -34.94 -25.13
N GLY A 10 -16.75 -34.41 -26.35
CA GLY A 10 -16.38 -33.03 -26.66
C GLY A 10 -17.18 -32.00 -25.84
N ILE A 11 -18.50 -32.15 -25.77
CA ILE A 11 -19.38 -31.28 -24.98
C ILE A 11 -19.05 -31.40 -23.48
N LEU A 12 -18.86 -32.62 -22.97
CA LEU A 12 -18.62 -32.86 -21.55
C LEU A 12 -17.27 -32.29 -21.10
N TRP A 13 -16.18 -32.56 -21.85
CA TRP A 13 -14.86 -32.02 -21.54
C TRP A 13 -14.78 -30.51 -21.77
N GLY A 14 -15.44 -29.98 -22.81
CA GLY A 14 -15.54 -28.55 -23.06
C GLY A 14 -16.30 -27.82 -21.94
N GLY A 15 -17.42 -28.37 -21.49
CA GLY A 15 -18.20 -27.83 -20.37
C GLY A 15 -17.45 -27.88 -19.05
N LEU A 16 -16.76 -28.99 -18.74
CA LEU A 16 -15.93 -29.11 -17.55
C LEU A 16 -14.76 -28.12 -17.56
N GLY A 17 -14.10 -27.95 -18.72
CA GLY A 17 -13.04 -26.96 -18.89
C GLY A 17 -13.53 -25.53 -18.68
N ALA A 18 -14.70 -25.19 -19.22
CA ALA A 18 -15.31 -23.87 -19.00
C ALA A 18 -15.67 -23.63 -17.53
N LEU A 19 -16.27 -24.62 -16.86
CA LEU A 19 -16.60 -24.54 -15.43
C LEU A 19 -15.35 -24.32 -14.58
N LEU A 20 -14.29 -25.12 -14.79
CA LEU A 20 -13.03 -24.98 -14.08
C LEU A 20 -12.37 -23.62 -14.36
N GLY A 21 -12.45 -23.13 -15.59
CA GLY A 21 -11.97 -21.80 -15.95
C GLY A 21 -12.69 -20.70 -15.18
N VAL A 22 -14.02 -20.73 -15.12
CA VAL A 22 -14.83 -19.76 -14.36
C VAL A 22 -14.54 -19.86 -12.86
N LEU A 23 -14.51 -21.07 -12.30
CA LEU A 23 -14.21 -21.27 -10.88
C LEU A 23 -12.81 -20.80 -10.51
N SER A 24 -11.81 -21.09 -11.36
CA SER A 24 -10.44 -20.61 -11.18
C SER A 24 -10.37 -19.08 -11.26
N TRP A 25 -11.06 -18.47 -12.23
CA TRP A 25 -11.14 -17.01 -12.32
C TRP A 25 -11.79 -16.38 -11.09
N VAL A 26 -12.93 -16.92 -10.61
CA VAL A 26 -13.58 -16.45 -9.37
C VAL A 26 -12.64 -16.62 -8.18
N PHE A 27 -12.01 -17.79 -8.03
CA PHE A 27 -11.07 -18.05 -6.95
C PHE A 27 -9.88 -17.09 -6.95
N LEU A 28 -9.25 -16.84 -8.10
CA LEU A 28 -8.13 -15.91 -8.22
C LEU A 28 -8.53 -14.47 -7.87
N ASN A 29 -9.74 -14.04 -8.26
CA ASN A 29 -10.25 -12.72 -7.88
C ASN A 29 -10.56 -12.63 -6.39
N LEU A 30 -11.15 -13.66 -5.78
CA LEU A 30 -11.42 -13.69 -4.35
C LEU A 30 -10.13 -13.74 -3.53
N TRP A 31 -9.16 -14.57 -3.93
CA TRP A 31 -7.87 -14.67 -3.27
C TRP A 31 -7.07 -13.36 -3.37
N GLY A 32 -6.98 -12.79 -4.58
CA GLY A 32 -6.31 -11.51 -4.80
C GLY A 32 -7.03 -10.31 -4.17
N GLY A 33 -8.35 -10.39 -4.03
CA GLY A 33 -9.18 -9.38 -3.36
C GLY A 33 -9.13 -9.47 -1.84
N ALA A 34 -9.03 -10.67 -1.26
CA ALA A 34 -9.05 -10.89 0.18
C ALA A 34 -7.95 -10.11 0.91
N SER A 35 -6.77 -9.95 0.30
CA SER A 35 -5.67 -9.14 0.86
C SER A 35 -5.99 -7.64 0.90
N ARG A 36 -6.90 -7.15 0.05
CA ARG A 36 -7.35 -5.75 0.01
C ARG A 36 -8.43 -5.44 1.05
N PHE A 37 -9.11 -6.47 1.56
CA PHE A 37 -10.11 -6.34 2.62
C PHE A 37 -9.54 -6.49 4.03
N SER A 38 -8.21 -6.44 4.20
CA SER A 38 -7.62 -6.24 5.52
C SER A 38 -8.20 -4.95 6.09
N SER A 39 -9.18 -5.09 6.98
CA SER A 39 -9.99 -3.99 7.52
C SER A 39 -9.08 -2.84 7.91
N ALA A 40 -9.26 -1.67 7.28
CA ALA A 40 -8.58 -0.45 7.66
C ALA A 40 -9.00 -0.12 9.11
N ARG A 41 -8.21 -0.62 10.06
CA ARG A 41 -8.41 -0.39 11.48
C ARG A 41 -7.67 0.88 11.80
N TRP A 42 -8.41 1.93 12.18
CA TRP A 42 -7.82 3.14 12.73
C TRP A 42 -6.93 2.77 13.93
N VAL A 43 -5.70 3.26 13.94
CA VAL A 43 -4.73 3.03 15.01
C VAL A 43 -4.51 4.35 15.74
N LEU A 44 -4.60 4.31 17.07
CA LEU A 44 -4.23 5.46 17.90
C LEU A 44 -2.70 5.57 17.92
N VAL A 45 -2.16 6.62 17.31
CA VAL A 45 -0.71 6.83 17.20
C VAL A 45 -0.16 7.62 18.37
N ALA A 46 -0.69 8.83 18.61
CA ALA A 46 -0.20 9.74 19.65
C ALA A 46 -1.23 10.84 19.97
N PRO A 47 -1.15 11.47 21.16
CA PRO A 47 -1.95 12.65 21.49
C PRO A 47 -1.51 13.90 20.70
N LEU A 48 -2.46 14.78 20.37
CA LEU A 48 -2.24 15.99 19.57
C LEU A 48 -1.23 16.97 20.19
N ASN A 49 -1.11 16.98 21.52
CA ASN A 49 -0.18 17.84 22.25
C ASN A 49 1.32 17.52 21.98
N ARG A 50 1.61 16.34 21.42
CA ARG A 50 2.98 15.93 21.08
C ARG A 50 3.52 16.68 19.85
N PHE A 51 2.65 17.23 19.02
CA PHE A 51 3.02 17.92 17.79
C PHE A 51 3.02 19.43 18.02
N THR A 52 4.12 19.95 18.59
CA THR A 52 4.34 21.40 18.70
C THR A 52 4.62 21.99 17.31
N SER A 53 4.41 23.31 17.14
CA SER A 53 4.40 24.03 15.86
C SER A 53 5.52 23.59 14.90
N ASP A 54 5.14 23.28 13.66
CA ASP A 54 6.01 22.85 12.54
C ASP A 54 7.03 21.76 12.89
N SER A 55 6.52 20.54 13.10
CA SER A 55 7.34 19.36 13.43
C SER A 55 7.03 18.17 12.52
N ILE A 56 8.06 17.35 12.28
CA ILE A 56 7.96 16.04 11.63
C ILE A 56 8.40 15.01 12.66
N VAL A 57 7.47 14.15 13.09
CA VAL A 57 7.71 13.15 14.12
C VAL A 57 7.54 11.76 13.49
N PRO A 58 8.62 10.97 13.35
CA PRO A 58 8.52 9.61 12.81
C PRO A 58 7.97 8.62 13.84
N PHE A 59 7.17 7.68 13.36
CA PHE A 59 6.65 6.51 14.08
C PHE A 59 7.01 5.23 13.28
N PRO A 60 8.25 4.72 13.42
CA PRO A 60 8.76 3.56 12.69
C PRO A 60 7.88 2.31 12.79
N GLU A 61 7.25 2.09 13.95
CA GLU A 61 6.35 0.96 14.22
C GLU A 61 5.14 0.90 13.27
N TYR A 62 4.68 2.05 12.80
CA TYR A 62 3.57 2.18 11.86
C TYR A 62 4.04 2.54 10.45
N LYS A 63 5.36 2.68 10.24
CA LYS A 63 5.98 3.15 9.00
C LYS A 63 5.40 4.50 8.50
N ILE A 64 5.03 5.39 9.42
CA ILE A 64 4.55 6.73 9.10
C ILE A 64 5.39 7.80 9.81
N ALA A 65 5.37 9.02 9.28
CA ALA A 65 5.72 10.22 10.01
C ALA A 65 4.50 11.14 10.06
N ILE A 66 4.24 11.69 11.25
CA ILE A 66 3.21 12.71 11.41
C ILE A 66 3.87 14.06 11.26
N MET A 67 3.32 14.86 10.37
CA MET A 67 3.76 16.20 10.04
C MET A 67 2.71 17.19 10.49
N ARG A 68 3.14 18.24 11.17
CA ARG A 68 2.29 19.41 11.46
C ARG A 68 2.84 20.60 10.72
N THR A 69 1.98 21.33 10.02
CA THR A 69 2.31 22.62 9.40
C THR A 69 1.22 23.64 9.76
N GLY A 70 1.53 24.53 10.70
CA GLY A 70 0.56 25.44 11.30
C GLY A 70 -0.61 24.69 11.95
N GLN A 71 -1.81 24.86 11.38
CA GLN A 71 -3.03 24.18 11.85
C GLN A 71 -3.29 22.83 11.15
N ARG A 72 -2.52 22.49 10.10
CA ARG A 72 -2.71 21.25 9.36
C ARG A 72 -1.86 20.14 9.96
N ILE A 73 -2.43 18.96 10.11
CA ILE A 73 -1.73 17.73 10.49
C ILE A 73 -1.92 16.75 9.35
N GLY A 74 -0.84 16.07 8.97
CA GLY A 74 -0.81 15.10 7.89
C GLY A 74 0.05 13.90 8.27
N ALA A 75 -0.28 12.72 7.76
CA ALA A 75 0.50 11.50 7.96
C ALA A 75 1.05 11.07 6.61
N ILE A 76 2.36 10.92 6.54
CA ILE A 76 3.04 10.47 5.33
C ILE A 76 3.76 9.16 5.61
N SER A 77 3.76 8.24 4.65
CA SER A 77 4.53 7.00 4.78
C SER A 77 6.03 7.30 4.80
N ILE A 78 6.76 6.62 5.69
CA ILE A 78 8.23 6.57 5.70
C ILE A 78 8.72 5.21 5.18
N GLU A 79 7.92 4.55 4.35
CA GLU A 79 8.31 3.36 3.60
C GLU A 79 8.72 3.78 2.18
N CYS A 80 9.96 3.47 1.81
CA CYS A 80 10.51 3.78 0.50
C CYS A 80 9.70 3.10 -0.60
N THR A 81 9.20 3.89 -1.56
CA THR A 81 8.42 3.39 -2.71
C THR A 81 9.23 2.55 -3.71
N HIS A 82 10.55 2.43 -3.53
CA HIS A 82 11.39 1.54 -4.31
C HIS A 82 11.19 0.07 -3.91
N LEU A 83 11.60 -0.29 -2.68
CA LEU A 83 11.61 -1.68 -2.19
C LEU A 83 11.18 -1.81 -0.71
N GLY A 84 10.57 -0.77 -0.13
CA GLY A 84 9.98 -0.85 1.21
C GLY A 84 10.93 -0.61 2.39
N CYS A 85 12.15 -0.09 2.16
CA CYS A 85 13.04 0.31 3.25
C CYS A 85 12.45 1.46 4.09
N LEU A 86 12.72 1.46 5.40
CA LEU A 86 12.35 2.59 6.26
C LEU A 86 13.23 3.81 5.95
N LEU A 87 12.60 4.98 5.85
CA LEU A 87 13.28 6.25 5.60
C LEU A 87 13.71 6.93 6.90
N SER A 88 14.85 7.61 6.83
CA SER A 88 15.30 8.54 7.87
C SER A 88 14.70 9.92 7.63
N VAL A 89 14.18 10.56 8.68
CA VAL A 89 13.75 11.97 8.63
C VAL A 89 14.99 12.85 8.67
N VAL A 90 15.10 13.78 7.73
CA VAL A 90 16.20 14.76 7.62
C VAL A 90 15.61 16.17 7.53
N ASP A 91 16.42 17.21 7.73
CA ASP A 91 15.97 18.60 7.87
C ASP A 91 15.00 19.09 6.78
N ARG A 92 15.12 18.58 5.54
CA ARG A 92 14.28 18.99 4.40
C ARG A 92 13.41 17.88 3.80
N GLY A 93 13.24 16.75 4.47
CA GLY A 93 12.44 15.64 3.95
C GLY A 93 12.87 14.27 4.46
N PHE A 94 13.03 13.31 3.55
CA PHE A 94 13.28 11.92 3.89
C PHE A 94 14.39 11.32 3.03
N PHE A 95 15.24 10.50 3.64
CA PHE A 95 16.35 9.83 2.96
C PHE A 95 16.27 8.32 3.13
N CYS A 96 16.46 7.57 2.04
CA CYS A 96 16.52 6.10 2.04
C CYS A 96 17.97 5.61 2.12
N PRO A 97 18.40 4.99 3.24
CA PRO A 97 19.78 4.53 3.40
C PRO A 97 20.13 3.30 2.55
N CYS A 98 19.14 2.59 2.00
CA CYS A 98 19.39 1.36 1.24
C CYS A 98 20.04 1.62 -0.12
N HIS A 99 19.48 2.54 -0.90
CA HIS A 99 19.93 2.83 -2.27
C HIS A 99 19.98 4.34 -2.58
N GLY A 100 19.88 5.19 -1.56
CA GLY A 100 20.06 6.64 -1.70
C GLY A 100 18.91 7.38 -2.39
N SER A 101 17.65 6.95 -2.18
CA SER A 101 16.50 7.76 -2.64
C SER A 101 16.28 8.95 -1.72
N ASP A 102 16.25 10.15 -2.30
CA ASP A 102 15.89 11.39 -1.61
C ASP A 102 14.44 11.78 -1.90
N PHE A 103 13.75 12.18 -0.84
CA PHE A 103 12.40 12.72 -0.91
C PHE A 103 12.35 14.09 -0.24
N GLY A 104 11.56 14.99 -0.80
CA GLY A 104 11.27 16.29 -0.20
C GLY A 104 10.37 16.20 1.02
N SER A 105 10.11 17.36 1.63
CA SER A 105 9.28 17.46 2.84
C SER A 105 7.84 16.98 2.66
N LEU A 106 7.31 16.99 1.44
CA LEU A 106 5.96 16.48 1.14
C LEU A 106 5.99 15.09 0.51
N GLY A 107 7.14 14.41 0.56
CA GLY A 107 7.36 13.06 0.03
C GLY A 107 7.55 12.97 -1.48
N GLN A 108 7.69 14.10 -2.17
CA GLN A 108 8.03 14.11 -3.59
C GLN A 108 9.42 13.54 -3.81
N VAL A 109 9.60 12.73 -4.86
CA VAL A 109 10.93 12.17 -5.19
C VAL A 109 11.82 13.27 -5.74
N TYR A 110 13.03 13.39 -5.20
CA TYR A 110 14.08 14.26 -5.73
C TYR A 110 15.19 13.49 -6.43
N SER A 111 15.60 12.35 -5.90
CA SER A 111 16.73 11.58 -6.43
C SER A 111 16.62 10.07 -6.13
N GLY A 112 17.43 9.28 -6.83
CA GLY A 112 17.59 7.84 -6.59
C GLY A 112 16.62 6.94 -7.37
N PRO A 113 16.55 5.64 -7.03
CA PRO A 113 15.81 4.65 -7.81
C PRO A 113 14.28 4.68 -7.61
N ALA A 114 13.78 5.33 -6.57
CA ALA A 114 12.34 5.51 -6.37
C ALA A 114 11.75 6.38 -7.48
N THR A 115 10.61 6.00 -8.05
CA THR A 115 9.93 6.76 -9.12
C THR A 115 8.57 7.32 -8.71
N VAL A 116 8.12 7.00 -7.49
CA VAL A 116 6.80 7.36 -6.97
C VAL A 116 6.96 8.11 -5.64
N SER A 117 6.17 9.16 -5.46
CA SER A 117 6.16 9.94 -4.21
C SER A 117 5.62 9.12 -3.05
N LEU A 118 6.00 9.48 -1.82
CA LEU A 118 5.52 8.80 -0.62
C LEU A 118 4.01 8.99 -0.49
N PRO A 119 3.26 7.90 -0.22
CA PRO A 119 1.82 7.98 -0.05
C PRO A 119 1.48 8.72 1.25
N TRP A 120 0.40 9.51 1.19
CA TRP A 120 -0.22 10.12 2.35
C TRP A 120 -1.33 9.23 2.89
N HIS A 121 -1.53 9.27 4.21
CA HIS A 121 -2.56 8.53 4.92
C HIS A 121 -3.58 9.48 5.52
N ASP A 122 -4.83 9.03 5.57
CA ASP A 122 -5.90 9.75 6.24
C ASP A 122 -5.67 9.78 7.75
N ILE A 123 -5.95 10.93 8.37
CA ILE A 123 -5.92 11.11 9.82
C ILE A 123 -7.31 11.50 10.29
N MET A 124 -7.68 11.00 11.46
CA MET A 124 -8.87 11.41 12.17
C MET A 124 -8.48 11.83 13.58
N ASP A 125 -8.84 13.06 13.93
CA ASP A 125 -8.71 13.56 15.29
C ASP A 125 -9.89 13.02 16.10
N ARG A 126 -9.60 12.28 17.16
CA ARG A 126 -10.60 11.81 18.12
C ARG A 126 -10.34 12.56 19.43
N GLU A 127 -11.20 13.53 19.72
CA GLU A 127 -11.26 14.21 21.03
C GLU A 127 -11.62 13.24 22.15
#